data_AF-A0A5J4IWF0-F1
#
_entry.id   AF-A0A5J4IWF0-F1
#
_cell.length_a   1.000
_cell.length_b   1.000
_cell.length_c   1.000
_cell.angle_alpha   90.00
_cell.angle_beta   90.00
_cell.angle_gamma   90.00
#
_symmetry.space_group_name_H-M   'P 1'
#
loop_
_entity.id
_entity.type
_entity.pdbx_description
1 polymer ?
#
loop_
_entity_poly.entity_id
_entity_poly.type
_entity_poly.pdbx_seq_one_letter_code
_entity_poly.pdbx_strand_id
1 'polypeptide(L)'
;MNLISLLSRFFIITSLIFLSNCSSAVPSIVQTDENNIPKTVPSTAIPKNVPIAGSTMQEINASVYGCKGDGVQLNDFSLSGNVLTSSSASFSSLDTGKTVSIANAGENGEHLLSTIKTIISPNKVLLTNKAASNVLNVMGSYGTDNIRFIQKAVDAAIAQQKTLRFDPGVFLIGDYNINTKTSVIKIAINNPGDNVVIVGSGKHKTIFRELDGKTQRKGRYTKIFYHYLKDSPNVGAIVLSDFSLDKNGRSLTKNPESIYTWEQAHAWSWAGHKNGAEFIDSIHISNIEIVDKIGGGINFSSSGTRVNHFTLEKISESRFKSNTNEVFYAARGDLEISCFSDDIVIKNVDLTYVQLEPVRSKKSTLENNRYCEVTDSSIDTIEYTEDGIEGLGVNVLKMNNITTKNFRNHGVEFLVENSTISAPHTINSINGNFVNCKFLLKYDASENKVKPINATYFRNISSNNSITFSNCEFIIDSELTTIKPKGYALFSSSKISDILINEITVDNCTFDKRLQSSINAYANGKWTIKNSTLAGSSVAIQAGGYEEYYSEVNLSNNNYSQVLDNAKLLNINNHNSLWKVKGSEKNKNFSSRIISKGKVGSLKNQNTLKIN
;
A
#
# COMPACT_ATOMS: atom_id res chain seq x y z
N MET A 1 -12.15 46.17 39.38
CA MET A 1 -12.76 47.11 38.43
C MET A 1 -12.53 46.58 37.02
N ASN A 2 -13.65 46.39 36.33
CA ASN A 2 -13.91 46.26 34.88
C ASN A 2 -13.46 45.02 34.09
N LEU A 3 -14.51 44.20 33.89
CA LEU A 3 -14.85 43.22 32.87
C LEU A 3 -15.27 43.92 31.55
N ILE A 4 -15.49 43.13 30.46
CA ILE A 4 -16.29 43.40 29.22
C ILE A 4 -15.49 43.98 28.02
N SER A 5 -15.67 43.63 26.72
CA SER A 5 -16.23 42.53 25.90
C SER A 5 -16.18 42.97 24.39
N LEU A 6 -16.89 42.27 23.49
CA LEU A 6 -17.23 42.51 22.05
C LEU A 6 -16.18 42.00 21.01
N LEU A 7 -16.52 41.37 19.88
CA LEU A 7 -17.80 41.20 19.16
C LEU A 7 -17.76 40.00 18.19
N SER A 8 -18.87 39.28 18.13
CA SER A 8 -19.32 38.35 17.10
C SER A 8 -19.84 39.09 15.85
N ARG A 9 -19.80 38.45 14.67
CA ARG A 9 -20.58 38.86 13.48
C ARG A 9 -21.38 37.70 12.92
N PHE A 10 -22.70 37.92 12.90
CA PHE A 10 -23.75 37.18 12.20
C PHE A 10 -23.72 37.49 10.69
N PHE A 11 -24.14 36.52 9.86
CA PHE A 11 -24.94 36.80 8.67
C PHE A 11 -26.01 35.71 8.48
N ILE A 12 -27.24 36.18 8.32
CA ILE A 12 -28.48 35.44 8.04
C ILE A 12 -28.65 35.41 6.53
N ILE A 13 -28.98 34.25 5.94
CA ILE A 13 -29.67 34.19 4.64
C ILE A 13 -30.87 33.25 4.76
N THR A 14 -31.98 33.79 4.29
CA THR A 14 -33.38 33.38 4.30
C THR A 14 -33.66 32.15 3.42
N SER A 15 -34.59 31.32 3.88
CA SER A 15 -35.21 30.22 3.15
C SER A 15 -36.05 30.71 1.97
N LEU A 16 -35.95 30.05 0.82
CA LEU A 16 -36.98 30.06 -0.23
C LEU A 16 -37.42 28.61 -0.50
N ILE A 17 -38.70 28.34 -0.26
CA ILE A 17 -39.37 27.06 -0.46
C ILE A 17 -39.83 27.01 -1.92
N PHE A 18 -39.36 26.02 -2.69
CA PHE A 18 -40.00 25.59 -3.92
C PHE A 18 -40.50 24.15 -3.73
N LEU A 19 -41.83 24.01 -3.66
CA LEU A 19 -42.54 22.74 -3.77
C LEU A 19 -42.69 22.42 -5.27
N SER A 20 -42.00 21.39 -5.75
CA SER A 20 -42.32 20.75 -7.04
C SER A 20 -42.47 19.25 -6.84
N ASN A 21 -43.69 18.76 -7.08
CA ASN A 21 -44.06 17.35 -7.10
C ASN A 21 -43.20 16.58 -8.11
N CYS A 22 -42.32 15.70 -7.63
CA CYS A 22 -41.68 14.68 -8.45
C CYS A 22 -42.19 13.31 -8.00
N SER A 23 -42.98 12.68 -8.87
CA SER A 23 -43.49 11.32 -8.71
C SER A 23 -42.33 10.33 -8.61
N SER A 24 -42.35 9.51 -7.57
CA SER A 24 -41.42 8.41 -7.33
C SER A 24 -41.62 7.29 -8.37
N ALA A 25 -40.88 7.36 -9.47
CA ALA A 25 -40.55 6.17 -10.25
C ALA A 25 -39.36 5.48 -9.56
N VAL A 26 -39.63 4.36 -8.89
CA VAL A 26 -38.58 3.46 -8.38
C VAL A 26 -37.84 2.92 -9.62
N PRO A 27 -36.52 3.12 -9.75
CA PRO A 27 -35.78 2.48 -10.83
C PRO A 27 -35.88 0.96 -10.63
N SER A 28 -36.33 0.25 -11.65
CA SER A 28 -36.28 -1.21 -11.67
C SER A 28 -34.84 -1.65 -11.45
N ILE A 29 -34.59 -2.31 -10.32
CA ILE A 29 -33.33 -2.96 -9.99
C ILE A 29 -33.05 -3.97 -11.11
N VAL A 30 -32.01 -3.71 -11.89
CA VAL A 30 -31.45 -4.68 -12.82
C VAL A 30 -30.90 -5.81 -11.96
N GLN A 31 -31.57 -6.96 -11.94
CA GLN A 31 -31.00 -8.19 -11.42
C GLN A 31 -29.80 -8.55 -12.30
N THR A 32 -28.60 -8.31 -11.78
CA THR A 32 -27.36 -8.83 -12.37
C THR A 32 -27.36 -10.34 -12.16
N ASP A 33 -27.49 -11.10 -13.25
CA ASP A 33 -27.30 -12.56 -13.26
C ASP A 33 -25.92 -12.88 -12.70
N GLU A 34 -25.84 -13.71 -11.65
CA GLU A 34 -24.59 -14.14 -11.00
C GLU A 34 -23.64 -14.88 -11.97
N ASN A 35 -24.12 -15.27 -13.16
CA ASN A 35 -23.29 -15.83 -14.22
C ASN A 35 -22.64 -14.80 -15.15
N ASN A 36 -22.90 -13.50 -14.96
CA ASN A 36 -22.48 -12.42 -15.85
C ASN A 36 -21.37 -11.52 -15.29
N ILE A 37 -20.65 -11.96 -14.24
CA ILE A 37 -19.26 -11.50 -14.09
C ILE A 37 -18.56 -11.89 -15.38
N PRO A 38 -17.90 -10.98 -16.13
CA PRO A 38 -17.18 -11.36 -17.33
C PRO A 38 -16.20 -12.49 -17.01
N LYS A 39 -16.59 -13.75 -17.31
CA LYS A 39 -15.78 -14.97 -17.06
C LYS A 39 -14.46 -14.94 -17.83
N THR A 40 -14.35 -14.01 -18.77
CA THR A 40 -13.11 -13.61 -19.38
C THR A 40 -12.81 -12.18 -18.93
N VAL A 41 -12.04 -12.04 -17.85
CA VAL A 41 -11.00 -11.00 -17.86
C VAL A 41 -10.37 -11.14 -19.24
N PRO A 42 -10.43 -10.12 -20.12
CA PRO A 42 -9.79 -10.24 -21.41
C PRO A 42 -8.38 -10.71 -21.09
N SER A 43 -7.95 -11.85 -21.62
CA SER A 43 -6.54 -12.19 -21.58
C SER A 43 -5.89 -11.17 -22.50
N THR A 44 -5.73 -9.94 -22.03
CA THR A 44 -4.82 -8.97 -22.59
C THR A 44 -3.49 -9.65 -22.40
N ALA A 45 -3.10 -10.40 -23.43
CA ALA A 45 -1.72 -10.77 -23.61
C ALA A 45 -0.95 -9.48 -23.38
N ILE A 46 -0.20 -9.42 -22.26
CA ILE A 46 0.76 -8.35 -21.98
C ILE A 46 1.37 -8.00 -23.33
N PRO A 47 1.25 -6.76 -23.83
CA PRO A 47 1.66 -6.45 -25.18
C PRO A 47 3.06 -6.99 -25.39
N LYS A 48 3.19 -8.03 -26.23
CA LYS A 48 4.45 -8.72 -26.49
C LYS A 48 5.52 -7.79 -27.10
N ASN A 49 5.14 -6.55 -27.39
CA ASN A 49 5.96 -5.51 -27.99
C ASN A 49 6.31 -4.37 -27.02
N VAL A 50 6.15 -4.54 -25.70
CA VAL A 50 6.95 -3.73 -24.79
C VAL A 50 8.41 -3.94 -25.18
N PRO A 51 9.21 -2.90 -25.43
CA PRO A 51 10.63 -3.04 -25.65
C PRO A 51 11.25 -3.64 -24.38
N ILE A 52 11.32 -4.97 -24.31
CA ILE A 52 12.02 -5.69 -23.26
C ILE A 52 13.47 -5.18 -23.32
N ALA A 53 14.07 -4.92 -22.16
CA ALA A 53 15.50 -4.64 -22.05
C ALA A 53 16.28 -5.68 -22.88
N GLY A 54 16.72 -5.30 -24.09
CA GLY A 54 17.11 -6.23 -25.15
C GLY A 54 16.74 -5.81 -26.57
N SER A 55 15.76 -4.91 -26.76
CA SER A 55 15.63 -4.20 -28.04
C SER A 55 16.88 -3.34 -28.27
N THR A 56 17.43 -3.35 -29.49
CA THR A 56 18.75 -2.80 -29.84
C THR A 56 18.78 -1.26 -29.89
N MET A 57 18.19 -0.58 -28.90
CA MET A 57 18.47 0.83 -28.72
C MET A 57 19.96 0.99 -28.44
N GLN A 58 20.57 1.96 -29.11
CA GLN A 58 21.95 2.33 -28.81
C GLN A 58 22.03 2.78 -27.35
N GLU A 59 23.15 2.47 -26.71
CA GLU A 59 23.36 2.77 -25.30
C GLU A 59 24.34 3.94 -25.13
N ILE A 60 24.17 4.71 -24.06
CA ILE A 60 25.18 5.64 -23.55
C ILE A 60 25.45 5.33 -22.08
N ASN A 61 26.71 5.42 -21.68
CA ASN A 61 27.10 5.24 -20.29
C ASN A 61 27.16 6.60 -19.56
N ALA A 62 26.63 6.66 -18.34
CA ALA A 62 26.63 7.87 -17.53
C ALA A 62 28.05 8.41 -17.24
N SER A 63 29.08 7.56 -17.22
CA SER A 63 30.47 7.95 -16.99
C SER A 63 31.02 8.92 -18.04
N VAL A 64 30.53 8.87 -19.29
CA VAL A 64 30.87 9.84 -20.36
C VAL A 64 30.46 11.26 -19.98
N TYR A 65 29.46 11.42 -19.12
CA TYR A 65 28.98 12.71 -18.63
C TYR A 65 29.63 13.13 -17.31
N GLY A 66 30.61 12.38 -16.81
CA GLY A 66 31.34 12.66 -15.59
C GLY A 66 30.75 12.04 -14.32
N CYS A 67 29.76 11.15 -14.44
CA CYS A 67 29.24 10.41 -13.30
C CYS A 67 30.32 9.47 -12.73
N LYS A 68 30.43 9.42 -11.40
CA LYS A 68 31.35 8.54 -10.67
C LYS A 68 30.62 7.86 -9.52
N GLY A 69 30.64 6.53 -9.54
CA GLY A 69 30.07 5.70 -8.47
C GLY A 69 31.01 5.55 -7.26
N ASP A 70 31.67 6.64 -6.85
CA ASP A 70 32.77 6.66 -5.87
C ASP A 70 32.36 7.14 -4.48
N GLY A 71 31.06 7.10 -4.17
CA GLY A 71 30.51 7.45 -2.88
C GLY A 71 30.91 6.47 -1.79
N VAL A 72 31.36 7.00 -0.65
CA VAL A 72 31.74 6.24 0.54
C VAL A 72 30.99 6.80 1.73
N GLN A 73 30.44 5.93 2.60
CA GLN A 73 29.80 6.29 3.86
C GLN A 73 30.48 5.51 4.99
N LEU A 74 30.90 6.20 6.04
CA LEU A 74 31.66 5.67 7.17
C LEU A 74 31.03 6.14 8.49
N ASN A 75 31.35 5.46 9.58
CA ASN A 75 30.78 5.70 10.91
C ASN A 75 31.81 6.20 11.94
N ASP A 76 33.01 6.57 11.49
CA ASP A 76 34.16 6.90 12.33
C ASP A 76 34.76 8.27 12.00
N PHE A 77 33.96 9.17 11.43
CA PHE A 77 34.42 10.52 11.11
C PHE A 77 34.64 11.32 12.39
N SER A 78 35.80 11.97 12.46
CA SER A 78 36.16 12.90 13.52
C SER A 78 36.66 14.19 12.89
N LEU A 79 36.08 15.33 13.27
CA LEU A 79 36.41 16.63 12.70
C LEU A 79 36.76 17.61 13.82
N SER A 80 37.96 18.19 13.73
CA SER A 80 38.42 19.27 14.61
C SER A 80 38.88 20.45 13.76
N GLY A 81 38.21 21.60 13.90
CA GLY A 81 38.39 22.72 12.97
C GLY A 81 38.05 22.28 11.54
N ASN A 82 39.02 22.31 10.62
CA ASN A 82 38.87 21.87 9.23
C ASN A 82 39.62 20.56 8.92
N VAL A 83 40.09 19.84 9.94
CA VAL A 83 40.86 18.62 9.77
C VAL A 83 39.97 17.41 10.06
N LEU A 84 39.58 16.69 9.00
CA LEU A 84 38.81 15.47 9.08
C LEU A 84 39.75 14.27 9.19
N THR A 85 39.46 13.36 10.11
CA THR A 85 40.12 12.06 10.26
C THR A 85 39.10 10.93 10.28
N SER A 86 39.49 9.76 9.77
CA SER A 86 38.74 8.51 9.84
C SER A 86 39.72 7.33 9.77
N SER A 87 39.62 6.38 10.70
CA SER A 87 40.53 5.23 10.75
C SER A 87 40.25 4.20 9.67
N SER A 88 39.03 4.17 9.14
CA SER A 88 38.60 3.29 8.05
C SER A 88 38.65 3.94 6.66
N ALA A 89 38.81 5.26 6.57
CA ALA A 89 38.98 5.93 5.28
C ALA A 89 40.27 5.52 4.56
N SER A 90 40.25 5.62 3.23
CA SER A 90 41.38 5.38 2.34
C SER A 90 41.48 6.50 1.31
N PHE A 91 41.67 7.72 1.81
CA PHE A 91 41.76 8.92 1.00
C PHE A 91 42.98 8.89 0.06
N SER A 92 42.80 9.41 -1.14
CA SER A 92 43.77 9.47 -2.21
C SER A 92 43.71 10.84 -2.89
N SER A 93 44.69 11.17 -3.73
CA SER A 93 44.69 12.42 -4.49
C SER A 93 43.42 12.61 -5.34
N LEU A 94 42.77 11.51 -5.76
CA LEU A 94 41.51 11.51 -6.50
C LEU A 94 40.31 12.02 -5.68
N ASP A 95 40.44 12.10 -4.36
CA ASP A 95 39.38 12.60 -3.48
C ASP A 95 39.39 14.13 -3.32
N THR A 96 40.43 14.80 -3.79
CA THR A 96 40.49 16.26 -3.78
C THR A 96 39.34 16.85 -4.61
N GLY A 97 38.58 17.76 -4.03
CA GLY A 97 37.41 18.39 -4.66
C GLY A 97 36.10 17.62 -4.49
N LYS A 98 36.11 16.42 -3.87
CA LYS A 98 34.89 15.68 -3.56
C LYS A 98 34.08 16.37 -2.46
N THR A 99 32.76 16.21 -2.51
CA THR A 99 31.87 16.67 -1.44
C THR A 99 32.04 15.78 -0.22
N VAL A 100 31.86 16.34 0.97
CA VAL A 100 31.82 15.61 2.23
C VAL A 100 30.66 16.12 3.09
N SER A 101 29.92 15.20 3.71
CA SER A 101 28.88 15.50 4.69
C SER A 101 29.19 14.79 6.00
N ILE A 102 29.11 15.51 7.12
CA ILE A 102 29.54 15.03 8.43
C ILE A 102 28.47 15.33 9.47
N ALA A 103 27.91 14.30 10.09
CA ALA A 103 26.85 14.46 11.08
C ALA A 103 27.30 15.32 12.27
N ASN A 104 26.39 16.15 12.79
CA ASN A 104 26.57 16.99 13.99
C ASN A 104 27.70 18.04 13.94
N ALA A 105 28.47 18.13 12.86
CA ALA A 105 29.57 19.09 12.72
C ALA A 105 29.12 20.48 12.23
N GLY A 106 27.89 20.60 11.74
CA GLY A 106 27.28 21.84 11.29
C GLY A 106 26.67 22.66 12.43
N GLU A 107 26.12 23.82 12.10
CA GLU A 107 25.42 24.67 13.08
C GLU A 107 24.21 23.94 13.67
N ASN A 108 23.91 24.15 14.96
CA ASN A 108 22.74 23.58 15.64
C ASN A 108 22.62 22.03 15.54
N GLY A 109 23.76 21.32 15.50
CA GLY A 109 23.80 19.86 15.38
C GLY A 109 23.37 19.33 14.00
N GLU A 110 23.33 20.20 12.99
CA GLU A 110 23.13 19.80 11.60
C GLU A 110 24.39 19.10 11.05
N HIS A 111 24.25 18.55 9.85
CA HIS A 111 25.39 18.07 9.09
C HIS A 111 26.23 19.24 8.56
N LEU A 112 27.56 19.14 8.65
CA LEU A 112 28.47 20.01 7.90
C LEU A 112 28.57 19.50 6.46
N LEU A 113 28.22 20.34 5.49
CA LEU A 113 28.54 20.12 4.08
C LEU A 113 29.83 20.88 3.72
N SER A 114 30.82 20.17 3.18
CA SER A 114 32.09 20.77 2.77
C SER A 114 32.68 20.09 1.52
N THR A 115 33.96 20.35 1.26
CA THR A 115 34.75 19.81 0.16
C THR A 115 36.13 19.44 0.67
N ILE A 116 36.66 18.32 0.20
CA ILE A 116 38.04 17.92 0.48
C ILE A 116 38.99 18.86 -0.27
N LYS A 117 39.69 19.72 0.46
CA LYS A 117 40.64 20.70 -0.10
C LYS A 117 41.99 20.07 -0.40
N THR A 118 42.51 19.24 0.50
CA THR A 118 43.83 18.63 0.36
C THR A 118 43.90 17.34 1.16
N ILE A 119 44.59 16.34 0.62
CA ILE A 119 44.88 15.08 1.32
C ILE A 119 46.15 15.27 2.17
N ILE A 120 46.05 14.99 3.47
CA ILE A 120 47.20 15.06 4.39
C ILE A 120 47.83 13.65 4.52
N SER A 121 46.98 12.63 4.63
CA SER A 121 47.35 11.21 4.62
C SER A 121 46.14 10.36 4.21
N PRO A 122 46.28 9.02 4.03
CA PRO A 122 45.15 8.17 3.65
C PRO A 122 43.96 8.18 4.63
N ASN A 123 44.16 8.69 5.84
CA ASN A 123 43.14 8.71 6.90
C ASN A 123 42.85 10.13 7.38
N LYS A 124 43.38 11.15 6.70
CA LYS A 124 43.32 12.54 7.13
C LYS A 124 43.28 13.50 5.95
N VAL A 125 42.30 14.41 5.96
CA VAL A 125 42.14 15.44 4.94
C VAL A 125 41.88 16.81 5.55
N LEU A 126 42.22 17.84 4.81
CA LEU A 126 41.84 19.22 5.09
C LEU A 126 40.57 19.56 4.31
N LEU A 127 39.57 20.10 5.00
CA LEU A 127 38.32 20.57 4.41
C LEU A 127 38.36 22.07 4.11
N THR A 128 37.52 22.51 3.18
CA THR A 128 37.35 23.94 2.87
C THR A 128 36.64 24.68 4.00
N ASN A 129 35.67 24.04 4.67
CA ASN A 129 34.90 24.63 5.76
C ASN A 129 35.34 24.02 7.10
N LYS A 130 35.35 24.86 8.14
CA LYS A 130 35.55 24.40 9.52
C LYS A 130 34.24 23.88 10.10
N ALA A 131 34.34 22.95 11.05
CA ALA A 131 33.23 22.55 11.88
C ALA A 131 32.70 23.73 12.70
N ALA A 132 31.39 23.81 12.86
CA ALA A 132 30.77 24.64 13.89
C ALA A 132 30.91 24.00 15.27
N SER A 133 31.01 22.67 15.33
CA SER A 133 31.25 21.89 16.54
C SER A 133 32.20 20.74 16.23
N ASN A 134 33.20 20.52 17.07
CA ASN A 134 34.08 19.38 16.93
C ASN A 134 33.30 18.10 17.21
N VAL A 135 33.51 17.07 16.39
CA VAL A 135 32.80 15.78 16.51
C VAL A 135 33.79 14.64 16.47
N LEU A 136 33.41 13.52 17.10
CA LEU A 136 34.20 12.30 17.17
C LEU A 136 33.32 11.10 16.84
N ASN A 137 33.84 10.17 16.03
CA ASN A 137 33.20 8.90 15.67
C ASN A 137 31.74 9.05 15.22
N VAL A 138 31.49 10.00 14.32
CA VAL A 138 30.17 10.24 13.74
C VAL A 138 30.05 9.64 12.34
N MET A 139 28.81 9.46 11.88
CA MET A 139 28.52 9.11 10.50
C MET A 139 28.89 10.26 9.56
N GLY A 140 29.43 9.91 8.40
CA GLY A 140 29.59 10.84 7.29
C GLY A 140 29.87 10.14 5.98
N SER A 141 29.83 10.92 4.91
CA SER A 141 30.05 10.43 3.55
C SER A 141 30.88 11.40 2.75
N TYR A 142 31.61 10.87 1.78
CA TYR A 142 32.33 11.65 0.79
C TYR A 142 32.25 10.97 -0.58
N GLY A 143 32.35 11.78 -1.64
CA GLY A 143 32.19 11.28 -3.01
C GLY A 143 32.05 12.41 -4.01
N THR A 144 31.95 12.04 -5.28
CA THR A 144 31.55 12.99 -6.32
C THR A 144 30.08 13.37 -6.13
N ASP A 145 29.76 14.67 -6.11
CA ASP A 145 28.36 15.10 -6.24
C ASP A 145 27.91 14.90 -7.69
N ASN A 146 27.09 13.88 -7.88
CA ASN A 146 26.67 13.41 -9.20
C ASN A 146 25.44 14.13 -9.75
N ILE A 147 24.77 15.01 -8.99
CA ILE A 147 23.46 15.53 -9.37
C ILE A 147 23.45 16.22 -10.75
N ARG A 148 24.51 16.98 -11.07
CA ARG A 148 24.64 17.68 -12.35
C ARG A 148 25.05 16.76 -13.50
N PHE A 149 25.83 15.73 -13.22
CA PHE A 149 26.36 14.81 -14.24
C PHE A 149 25.28 13.82 -14.65
N ILE A 150 24.50 13.33 -13.68
CA ILE A 150 23.33 12.49 -13.94
C ILE A 150 22.28 13.28 -14.72
N GLN A 151 22.00 14.53 -14.35
CA GLN A 151 21.08 15.37 -15.11
C GLN A 151 21.48 15.45 -16.59
N LYS A 152 22.75 15.75 -16.88
CA LYS A 152 23.26 15.80 -18.26
C LYS A 152 23.12 14.46 -19.00
N ALA A 153 23.39 13.35 -18.31
CA ALA A 153 23.29 12.02 -18.90
C ALA A 153 21.83 11.66 -19.23
N VAL A 154 20.89 11.99 -18.33
CA VAL A 154 19.44 11.82 -18.54
C VAL A 154 18.97 12.67 -19.72
N ASP A 155 19.31 13.96 -19.74
CA ASP A 155 18.92 14.87 -20.81
C ASP A 155 19.42 14.37 -22.18
N ALA A 156 20.66 13.87 -22.23
CA ALA A 156 21.24 13.35 -23.46
C ALA A 156 20.63 12.01 -23.90
N ALA A 157 20.30 11.12 -22.96
CA ALA A 157 19.65 9.84 -23.25
C ALA A 157 18.28 10.05 -23.88
N ILE A 158 17.48 10.97 -23.32
CA ILE A 158 16.15 11.33 -23.85
C ILE A 158 16.30 12.00 -25.21
N ALA A 159 17.17 13.01 -25.34
CA ALA A 159 17.35 13.72 -26.61
C ALA A 159 17.83 12.81 -27.75
N GLN A 160 18.59 11.75 -27.44
CA GLN A 160 19.09 10.79 -28.43
C GLN A 160 18.23 9.53 -28.55
N GLN A 161 17.18 9.40 -27.73
CA GLN A 161 16.37 8.18 -27.61
C GLN A 161 17.23 6.92 -27.40
N LYS A 162 18.11 6.97 -26.40
CA LYS A 162 19.07 5.92 -26.06
C LYS A 162 18.87 5.40 -24.63
N THR A 163 19.29 4.16 -24.40
CA THR A 163 19.37 3.59 -23.05
C THR A 163 20.50 4.26 -22.27
N LEU A 164 20.20 4.79 -21.09
CA LEU A 164 21.20 5.30 -20.15
C LEU A 164 21.66 4.19 -19.20
N ARG A 165 22.92 3.80 -19.29
CA ARG A 165 23.54 2.81 -18.40
C ARG A 165 24.36 3.43 -17.28
N PHE A 166 24.30 2.79 -16.12
CA PHE A 166 25.15 3.07 -14.97
C PHE A 166 26.00 1.85 -14.59
N ASP A 167 27.30 2.09 -14.45
CA ASP A 167 28.24 1.11 -13.92
C ASP A 167 27.98 0.84 -12.42
N PRO A 168 28.58 -0.22 -11.85
CA PRO A 168 28.55 -0.44 -10.41
C PRO A 168 29.21 0.72 -9.64
N GLY A 169 28.61 1.10 -8.53
CA GLY A 169 29.12 2.10 -7.60
C GLY A 169 28.01 2.86 -6.88
N VAL A 170 28.42 3.73 -5.95
CA VAL A 170 27.52 4.61 -5.18
C VAL A 170 27.59 6.02 -5.75
N PHE A 171 26.50 6.48 -6.33
CA PHE A 171 26.37 7.82 -6.90
C PHE A 171 25.72 8.76 -5.87
N LEU A 172 26.52 9.57 -5.20
CA LEU A 172 26.00 10.55 -4.23
C LEU A 172 25.26 11.68 -4.94
N ILE A 173 24.05 11.96 -4.46
CA ILE A 173 23.18 13.02 -4.96
C ILE A 173 23.21 14.16 -3.96
N GLY A 174 23.96 15.21 -4.30
CA GLY A 174 24.14 16.37 -3.45
C GLY A 174 22.90 17.24 -3.29
N ASP A 175 23.12 18.36 -2.61
CA ASP A 175 22.10 19.25 -2.11
C ASP A 175 21.42 20.09 -3.22
N TYR A 176 22.16 20.46 -4.25
CA TYR A 176 21.72 21.46 -5.22
C TYR A 176 22.44 21.35 -6.56
N ASN A 177 21.66 21.20 -7.63
CA ASN A 177 22.15 21.34 -8.99
C ASN A 177 22.20 22.83 -9.35
N ILE A 178 23.41 23.37 -9.46
CA ILE A 178 23.66 24.78 -9.79
C ILE A 178 23.09 25.22 -11.14
N ASN A 179 22.92 24.29 -12.09
CA ASN A 179 22.43 24.62 -13.44
C ASN A 179 20.90 24.72 -13.46
N THR A 180 20.22 23.76 -12.84
CA THR A 180 18.74 23.70 -12.84
C THR A 180 18.11 24.41 -11.65
N LYS A 181 18.94 24.82 -10.67
CA LYS A 181 18.53 25.41 -9.41
C LYS A 181 17.62 24.50 -8.57
N THR A 182 17.78 23.18 -8.68
CA THR A 182 16.94 22.19 -7.98
C THR A 182 17.74 21.17 -7.17
N SER A 183 17.13 20.60 -6.14
CA SER A 183 17.71 19.55 -5.29
C SER A 183 17.41 18.12 -5.80
N VAL A 184 17.01 17.99 -7.06
CA VAL A 184 16.54 16.76 -7.69
C VAL A 184 17.04 16.63 -9.12
N ILE A 185 17.21 15.40 -9.60
CA ILE A 185 17.40 15.06 -11.02
C ILE A 185 16.03 15.08 -11.70
N LYS A 186 15.83 16.02 -12.62
CA LYS A 186 14.59 16.15 -13.39
C LYS A 186 14.64 15.24 -14.60
N ILE A 187 13.57 14.50 -14.83
CA ILE A 187 13.37 13.73 -16.06
C ILE A 187 12.37 14.53 -16.90
N ALA A 188 12.89 15.29 -17.86
CA ALA A 188 12.10 16.16 -18.73
C ALA A 188 11.90 15.49 -20.10
N ILE A 189 10.65 15.14 -20.41
CA ILE A 189 10.26 14.57 -21.69
C ILE A 189 9.55 15.67 -22.46
N ASN A 190 10.13 16.07 -23.59
CA ASN A 190 9.70 17.29 -24.30
C ASN A 190 8.97 16.99 -25.61
N ASN A 191 9.15 15.81 -26.22
CA ASN A 191 8.47 15.45 -27.45
C ASN A 191 7.48 14.31 -27.24
N PRO A 192 6.33 14.30 -27.95
CA PRO A 192 5.43 13.17 -27.95
C PRO A 192 6.11 11.89 -28.43
N GLY A 193 5.88 10.77 -27.72
CA GLY A 193 6.43 9.45 -28.04
C GLY A 193 7.86 9.21 -27.54
N ASP A 194 8.52 10.21 -26.95
CA ASP A 194 9.85 10.03 -26.36
C ASP A 194 9.83 8.97 -25.25
N ASN A 195 10.87 8.15 -25.22
CA ASN A 195 11.08 7.10 -24.22
C ASN A 195 12.13 7.53 -23.18
N VAL A 196 12.06 6.94 -21.99
CA VAL A 196 13.08 7.06 -20.94
C VAL A 196 13.50 5.67 -20.51
N VAL A 197 14.76 5.30 -20.74
CA VAL A 197 15.28 3.98 -20.34
C VAL A 197 16.54 4.18 -19.49
N ILE A 198 16.47 3.82 -18.21
CA ILE A 198 17.56 3.94 -17.24
C ILE A 198 17.83 2.56 -16.63
N VAL A 199 19.05 2.07 -16.82
CA VAL A 199 19.46 0.72 -16.41
C VAL A 199 20.76 0.78 -15.60
N GLY A 200 20.76 0.17 -14.43
CA GLY A 200 21.98 -0.02 -13.63
C GLY A 200 22.62 -1.40 -13.86
N SER A 201 23.53 -1.76 -12.97
CA SER A 201 24.25 -3.04 -13.01
C SER A 201 23.66 -4.11 -12.06
N GLY A 202 22.59 -3.76 -11.34
CA GLY A 202 21.86 -4.61 -10.40
C GLY A 202 21.59 -3.90 -9.06
N LYS A 203 20.63 -4.43 -8.30
CA LYS A 203 20.43 -4.07 -6.88
C LYS A 203 21.75 -4.19 -6.11
N HIS A 204 21.99 -3.26 -5.19
CA HIS A 204 23.21 -3.12 -4.40
C HIS A 204 24.52 -2.92 -5.20
N LYS A 205 24.47 -2.92 -6.53
CA LYS A 205 25.63 -2.66 -7.39
C LYS A 205 25.62 -1.22 -7.85
N THR A 206 24.54 -0.77 -8.49
CA THR A 206 24.34 0.64 -8.82
C THR A 206 23.42 1.24 -7.77
N ILE A 207 23.94 2.19 -6.98
CA ILE A 207 23.18 2.79 -5.87
C ILE A 207 23.12 4.30 -6.08
N PHE A 208 21.91 4.84 -6.23
CA PHE A 208 21.69 6.28 -6.15
C PHE A 208 21.40 6.65 -4.70
N ARG A 209 22.31 7.39 -4.07
CA ARG A 209 22.23 7.69 -2.63
C ARG A 209 22.12 9.19 -2.40
N GLU A 210 21.14 9.64 -1.62
CA GLU A 210 21.16 11.00 -1.12
C GLU A 210 22.34 11.24 -0.18
N LEU A 211 23.02 12.37 -0.36
CA LEU A 211 24.07 12.79 0.56
C LEU A 211 23.54 12.87 2.00
N ASP A 212 24.37 12.49 2.99
CA ASP A 212 23.94 12.45 4.40
C ASP A 212 23.25 13.75 4.83
N GLY A 213 22.14 13.65 5.56
CA GLY A 213 21.41 14.80 6.09
C GLY A 213 20.74 15.71 5.05
N LYS A 214 20.74 15.35 3.75
CA LYS A 214 20.18 16.20 2.68
C LYS A 214 18.74 16.60 2.94
N THR A 215 17.88 15.65 3.32
CA THR A 215 16.46 15.92 3.59
C THR A 215 16.27 16.82 4.82
N GLN A 216 17.11 16.69 5.85
CA GLN A 216 17.09 17.59 7.00
C GLN A 216 17.46 19.03 6.60
N ARG A 217 18.48 19.21 5.76
CA ARG A 217 18.94 20.53 5.30
C ARG A 217 18.03 21.20 4.27
N LYS A 218 17.44 20.42 3.35
CA LYS A 218 16.64 20.92 2.21
C LYS A 218 15.14 20.82 2.41
N GLY A 219 14.72 20.15 3.49
CA GLY A 219 13.33 20.01 3.87
C GLY A 219 12.57 19.00 3.01
N ARG A 220 11.26 19.10 3.08
CA ARG A 220 10.32 18.03 2.74
C ARG A 220 10.24 17.60 1.28
N TYR A 221 10.78 18.38 0.34
CA TYR A 221 10.58 18.15 -1.10
C TYR A 221 11.79 17.53 -1.80
N THR A 222 12.77 17.01 -1.04
CA THR A 222 13.93 16.32 -1.62
C THR A 222 13.50 15.06 -2.35
N LYS A 223 14.08 14.88 -3.53
CA LYS A 223 13.85 13.70 -4.37
C LYS A 223 15.19 13.29 -4.99
N ILE A 224 15.37 12.01 -5.29
CA ILE A 224 16.48 11.57 -6.14
C ILE A 224 16.10 11.89 -7.59
N PHE A 225 14.99 11.32 -8.06
CA PHE A 225 14.46 11.52 -9.41
C PHE A 225 13.05 12.13 -9.38
N TYR A 226 12.77 13.00 -10.35
CA TYR A 226 11.46 13.62 -10.51
C TYR A 226 11.08 13.80 -11.97
N HIS A 227 10.03 13.11 -12.41
CA HIS A 227 9.46 13.31 -13.73
C HIS A 227 8.76 14.67 -13.80
N TYR A 228 9.19 15.49 -14.75
CA TYR A 228 8.67 16.82 -15.02
C TYR A 228 8.25 16.90 -16.48
N LEU A 229 6.96 16.80 -16.77
CA LEU A 229 6.40 16.67 -18.10
C LEU A 229 5.74 18.01 -18.44
N LYS A 230 6.56 18.93 -18.96
CA LYS A 230 6.10 20.26 -19.36
C LYS A 230 5.27 20.12 -20.64
N ASP A 231 4.15 20.81 -20.72
CA ASP A 231 3.29 20.86 -21.92
C ASP A 231 2.62 19.52 -22.29
N SER A 232 2.58 18.57 -21.35
CA SER A 232 1.82 17.32 -21.39
C SER A 232 1.92 16.48 -22.67
N PRO A 233 3.11 16.29 -23.29
CA PRO A 233 3.23 15.37 -24.42
C PRO A 233 2.85 13.95 -24.00
N ASN A 234 2.26 13.20 -24.92
CA ASN A 234 2.12 11.75 -24.75
C ASN A 234 3.51 11.14 -24.63
N VAL A 235 3.79 10.41 -23.57
CA VAL A 235 5.08 9.75 -23.36
C VAL A 235 5.01 8.34 -23.94
N GLY A 236 6.11 7.87 -24.54
CA GLY A 236 6.27 6.46 -24.92
C GLY A 236 6.45 5.58 -23.69
N ALA A 237 7.49 4.76 -23.69
CA ALA A 237 7.83 3.87 -22.60
C ALA A 237 8.78 4.52 -21.58
N ILE A 238 8.53 4.27 -20.29
CA ILE A 238 9.46 4.53 -19.18
C ILE A 238 9.94 3.18 -18.64
N VAL A 239 11.24 2.90 -18.75
CA VAL A 239 11.85 1.65 -18.28
C VAL A 239 12.94 1.95 -17.27
N LEU A 240 12.80 1.41 -16.07
CA LEU A 240 13.71 1.59 -14.94
C LEU A 240 14.14 0.23 -14.42
N SER A 241 15.44 -0.10 -14.47
CA SER A 241 15.88 -1.39 -13.96
C SER A 241 17.26 -1.44 -13.33
N ASP A 242 17.45 -2.42 -12.44
CA ASP A 242 18.76 -2.88 -11.98
C ASP A 242 19.56 -1.86 -11.13
N PHE A 243 18.93 -1.21 -10.15
CA PHE A 243 19.61 -0.31 -9.21
C PHE A 243 18.91 -0.20 -7.85
N SER A 244 19.59 0.37 -6.85
CA SER A 244 19.02 0.74 -5.56
C SER A 244 18.78 2.26 -5.45
N LEU A 245 17.69 2.64 -4.82
CA LEU A 245 17.31 4.00 -4.46
C LEU A 245 17.47 4.20 -2.95
N ASP A 246 18.57 4.80 -2.53
CA ASP A 246 18.93 5.00 -1.12
C ASP A 246 18.66 6.44 -0.69
N LYS A 247 17.53 6.65 0.00
CA LYS A 247 17.17 7.96 0.55
C LYS A 247 17.96 8.32 1.80
N ASN A 248 18.72 7.37 2.32
CA ASN A 248 19.71 7.59 3.38
C ASN A 248 19.08 8.18 4.65
N GLY A 249 17.85 7.77 4.99
CA GLY A 249 17.14 8.16 6.20
C GLY A 249 17.92 7.86 7.48
N ARG A 250 18.76 6.81 7.50
CA ARG A 250 19.68 6.49 8.61
C ARG A 250 20.66 7.62 8.96
N SER A 251 20.93 8.54 8.03
CA SER A 251 21.88 9.63 8.23
C SER A 251 21.30 10.85 8.95
N LEU A 252 19.98 10.91 9.16
CA LEU A 252 19.33 12.07 9.76
C LEU A 252 19.72 12.17 11.24
N THR A 253 20.11 13.37 11.70
CA THR A 253 20.51 13.60 13.10
C THR A 253 19.35 14.07 13.96
N LYS A 254 18.20 14.37 13.35
CA LYS A 254 16.99 14.84 14.02
C LYS A 254 15.79 14.00 13.60
N ASN A 255 14.90 13.78 14.56
CA ASN A 255 13.59 13.25 14.25
C ASN A 255 12.72 14.36 13.64
N PRO A 256 11.85 14.05 12.67
CA PRO A 256 10.89 15.01 12.19
C PRO A 256 9.88 15.35 13.31
N GLU A 257 9.41 16.59 13.34
CA GLU A 257 8.39 17.04 14.33
C GLU A 257 7.07 16.25 14.20
N SER A 258 6.79 15.72 13.01
CA SER A 258 5.65 14.86 12.72
C SER A 258 5.99 13.88 11.59
N ILE A 259 5.25 12.78 11.50
CA ILE A 259 5.35 11.82 10.39
C ILE A 259 5.03 12.42 9.00
N TYR A 260 4.47 13.64 8.97
CA TYR A 260 4.15 14.38 7.74
C TYR A 260 5.23 15.39 7.34
N THR A 261 6.16 15.72 8.25
CA THR A 261 7.15 16.78 8.03
C THR A 261 7.97 16.53 6.77
N TRP A 262 8.29 15.26 6.46
CA TRP A 262 9.06 14.87 5.27
C TRP A 262 8.32 13.89 4.36
N GLU A 263 6.99 13.85 4.40
CA GLU A 263 6.21 12.86 3.62
C GLU A 263 6.47 12.94 2.10
N GLN A 264 6.82 14.13 1.60
CA GLN A 264 7.07 14.42 0.18
C GLN A 264 8.53 14.16 -0.26
N ALA A 265 9.37 13.65 0.66
CA ALA A 265 10.78 13.39 0.43
C ALA A 265 10.95 12.02 -0.24
N HIS A 266 10.45 11.87 -1.47
CA HIS A 266 10.38 10.60 -2.17
C HIS A 266 11.73 10.16 -2.74
N ALA A 267 11.94 8.86 -3.00
CA ALA A 267 13.11 8.44 -3.78
C ALA A 267 12.89 8.74 -5.27
N TRP A 268 11.79 8.23 -5.82
CA TRP A 268 11.35 8.46 -7.19
C TRP A 268 9.94 9.02 -7.19
N SER A 269 9.68 10.10 -7.94
CA SER A 269 8.36 10.73 -7.93
C SER A 269 7.99 11.34 -9.29
N TRP A 270 6.67 11.43 -9.55
CA TRP A 270 6.12 12.12 -10.69
C TRP A 270 5.52 13.46 -10.29
N ALA A 271 5.54 14.42 -11.20
CA ALA A 271 4.87 15.69 -10.98
C ALA A 271 3.35 15.49 -10.91
N GLY A 272 2.72 16.21 -9.98
CA GLY A 272 1.27 16.30 -9.92
C GLY A 272 0.65 16.94 -11.18
N HIS A 273 -0.68 17.02 -11.20
CA HIS A 273 -1.52 17.39 -12.35
C HIS A 273 -0.96 18.45 -13.31
N LYS A 274 -0.42 19.57 -12.81
CA LYS A 274 0.05 20.70 -13.65
C LYS A 274 1.28 20.40 -14.52
N ASN A 275 2.05 19.36 -14.22
CA ASN A 275 3.24 19.01 -15.01
C ASN A 275 3.31 17.49 -15.27
N GLY A 276 2.14 16.84 -15.32
CA GLY A 276 1.99 15.45 -15.75
C GLY A 276 1.80 15.35 -17.27
N ALA A 277 2.14 14.21 -17.84
CA ALA A 277 1.69 13.88 -19.19
C ALA A 277 0.19 13.62 -19.19
N GLU A 278 -0.46 13.84 -20.32
CA GLU A 278 -1.84 13.38 -20.48
C GLU A 278 -1.89 11.85 -20.56
N PHE A 279 -0.95 11.27 -21.29
CA PHE A 279 -0.85 9.85 -21.55
C PHE A 279 0.60 9.34 -21.47
N ILE A 280 0.79 8.13 -20.95
CA ILE A 280 2.04 7.37 -20.98
C ILE A 280 1.70 5.99 -21.54
N ASP A 281 2.39 5.56 -22.59
CA ASP A 281 2.14 4.26 -23.21
C ASP A 281 2.50 3.12 -22.24
N SER A 282 3.68 3.15 -21.63
CA SER A 282 4.00 2.14 -20.63
C SER A 282 5.02 2.56 -19.58
N ILE A 283 4.94 1.91 -18.42
CA ILE A 283 5.90 2.04 -17.33
C ILE A 283 6.33 0.64 -16.91
N HIS A 284 7.62 0.37 -16.96
CA HIS A 284 8.21 -0.90 -16.52
C HIS A 284 9.31 -0.63 -15.50
N ILE A 285 9.09 -1.06 -14.27
CA ILE A 285 10.05 -0.91 -13.18
C ILE A 285 10.42 -2.30 -12.70
N SER A 286 11.69 -2.66 -12.79
CA SER A 286 12.11 -4.03 -12.47
C SER A 286 13.44 -4.10 -11.72
N ASN A 287 13.56 -5.05 -10.80
CA ASN A 287 14.80 -5.30 -10.07
C ASN A 287 15.36 -4.05 -9.35
N ILE A 288 14.47 -3.33 -8.66
CA ILE A 288 14.81 -2.14 -7.86
C ILE A 288 14.76 -2.45 -6.37
N GLU A 289 15.68 -1.86 -5.61
CA GLU A 289 15.63 -1.85 -4.15
C GLU A 289 15.39 -0.43 -3.64
N ILE A 290 14.49 -0.28 -2.67
CA ILE A 290 14.24 0.97 -1.95
C ILE A 290 14.94 0.87 -0.59
N VAL A 291 15.88 1.77 -0.31
CA VAL A 291 16.69 1.77 0.92
C VAL A 291 16.43 3.04 1.72
N ASP A 292 16.14 2.88 3.01
CA ASP A 292 16.02 3.97 3.98
C ASP A 292 15.19 5.14 3.51
N LYS A 293 13.98 4.84 3.01
CA LYS A 293 13.04 5.86 2.57
C LYS A 293 12.73 6.84 3.70
N ILE A 294 12.50 8.10 3.32
CA ILE A 294 12.11 9.17 4.25
C ILE A 294 10.66 9.58 3.98
N GLY A 295 10.30 9.82 2.72
CA GLY A 295 8.92 9.85 2.25
C GLY A 295 8.52 8.52 1.61
N GLY A 296 7.78 8.56 0.52
CA GLY A 296 7.50 7.36 -0.30
C GLY A 296 8.72 6.87 -1.09
N GLY A 297 8.82 5.56 -1.36
CA GLY A 297 9.89 5.02 -2.19
C GLY A 297 9.71 5.42 -3.66
N ILE A 298 8.70 4.85 -4.30
CA ILE A 298 8.24 5.20 -5.66
C ILE A 298 6.83 5.78 -5.54
N ASN A 299 6.67 7.07 -5.85
CA ASN A 299 5.40 7.80 -5.71
C ASN A 299 4.92 8.36 -7.05
N PHE A 300 3.89 7.75 -7.62
CA PHE A 300 3.20 8.23 -8.81
C PHE A 300 1.98 9.06 -8.42
N SER A 301 2.20 10.32 -8.02
CA SER A 301 1.13 11.27 -7.63
C SER A 301 0.53 12.06 -8.79
N SER A 302 0.79 11.67 -10.05
CA SER A 302 0.30 12.40 -11.24
C SER A 302 -1.14 12.03 -11.59
N SER A 303 -2.06 12.62 -10.83
CA SER A 303 -3.49 12.37 -10.85
C SER A 303 -4.21 12.55 -12.20
N GLY A 304 -3.66 13.41 -13.07
CA GLY A 304 -4.22 13.64 -14.41
C GLY A 304 -3.76 12.65 -15.48
N THR A 305 -2.70 11.89 -15.21
CA THR A 305 -2.04 11.05 -16.21
C THR A 305 -2.80 9.73 -16.39
N ARG A 306 -3.05 9.35 -17.64
CA ARG A 306 -3.42 7.97 -18.01
C ARG A 306 -2.16 7.19 -18.39
N VAL A 307 -1.99 6.01 -17.83
CA VAL A 307 -0.95 5.05 -18.20
C VAL A 307 -1.67 3.89 -18.89
N ASN A 308 -1.19 3.42 -20.04
CA ASN A 308 -1.81 2.26 -20.67
C ASN A 308 -1.36 0.98 -19.91
N HIS A 309 -0.05 0.74 -19.80
CA HIS A 309 0.48 -0.43 -19.07
C HIS A 309 1.44 -0.06 -17.94
N PHE A 310 1.20 -0.53 -16.71
CA PHE A 310 2.11 -0.34 -15.57
C PHE A 310 2.59 -1.68 -15.02
N THR A 311 3.88 -1.98 -15.12
CA THR A 311 4.49 -3.21 -14.57
C THR A 311 5.55 -2.92 -13.52
N LEU A 312 5.46 -3.63 -12.40
CA LEU A 312 6.42 -3.63 -11.30
C LEU A 312 6.84 -5.08 -11.02
N GLU A 313 8.13 -5.36 -11.15
CA GLU A 313 8.66 -6.70 -10.93
C GLU A 313 9.90 -6.70 -10.03
N LYS A 314 10.00 -7.64 -9.09
CA LYS A 314 11.23 -7.82 -8.28
C LYS A 314 11.61 -6.55 -7.55
N ILE A 315 10.65 -5.88 -6.91
CA ILE A 315 10.90 -4.68 -6.11
C ILE A 315 11.01 -5.09 -4.66
N SER A 316 12.04 -4.61 -3.96
CA SER A 316 12.21 -4.89 -2.53
C SER A 316 12.44 -3.61 -1.75
N GLU A 317 12.06 -3.62 -0.48
CA GLU A 317 12.36 -2.54 0.45
C GLU A 317 13.25 -3.04 1.60
N SER A 318 14.25 -2.24 1.96
CA SER A 318 15.13 -2.51 3.09
C SER A 318 15.20 -1.28 3.99
N ARG A 319 14.82 -1.45 5.26
CA ARG A 319 14.98 -0.42 6.29
C ARG A 319 16.19 -0.67 7.14
N PHE A 320 16.92 0.40 7.41
CA PHE A 320 17.84 0.46 8.51
C PHE A 320 17.07 0.44 9.82
N LYS A 321 17.22 -0.66 10.57
CA LYS A 321 16.75 -0.75 11.95
C LYS A 321 17.71 0.04 12.83
N SER A 322 17.38 1.29 13.15
CA SER A 322 18.12 2.01 14.19
C SER A 322 17.91 1.32 15.54
N ASN A 323 18.96 1.23 16.36
CA ASN A 323 18.88 0.68 17.73
C ASN A 323 17.97 1.52 18.66
N THR A 324 17.64 2.74 18.25
CA THR A 324 16.62 3.58 18.85
C THR A 324 15.31 3.34 18.11
N ASN A 325 14.24 2.97 18.83
CA ASN A 325 12.83 2.84 18.39
C ASN A 325 12.60 3.17 16.91
N GLU A 326 12.21 2.19 16.09
CA GLU A 326 11.92 2.32 14.65
C GLU A 326 11.42 3.72 14.29
N VAL A 327 12.30 4.56 13.75
CA VAL A 327 11.92 5.92 13.39
C VAL A 327 11.11 5.81 12.11
N PHE A 328 9.78 5.86 12.24
CA PHE A 328 8.87 5.94 11.10
C PHE A 328 8.92 7.36 10.52
N TYR A 329 9.79 7.58 9.53
CA TYR A 329 9.93 8.88 8.86
C TYR A 329 8.76 9.21 7.91
N ALA A 330 8.00 8.20 7.46
CA ALA A 330 6.99 8.39 6.41
C ALA A 330 5.62 7.80 6.77
N ALA A 331 4.57 8.58 6.57
CA ALA A 331 3.20 8.07 6.44
C ALA A 331 2.92 7.39 5.07
N ARG A 332 3.81 7.57 4.09
CA ARG A 332 3.59 7.17 2.69
C ARG A 332 4.08 5.74 2.39
N GLY A 333 3.49 5.14 1.36
CA GLY A 333 3.85 3.80 0.86
C GLY A 333 5.29 3.66 0.41
N ASP A 334 5.81 2.45 0.37
CA ASP A 334 7.02 2.15 -0.40
C ASP A 334 6.73 2.33 -1.89
N LEU A 335 5.51 1.95 -2.28
CA LEU A 335 4.93 2.18 -3.59
C LEU A 335 3.58 2.89 -3.43
N GLU A 336 3.38 3.96 -4.18
CA GLU A 336 2.12 4.69 -4.27
C GLU A 336 1.79 4.97 -5.74
N ILE A 337 0.62 4.53 -6.20
CA ILE A 337 0.15 4.72 -7.58
C ILE A 337 -1.20 5.43 -7.55
N SER A 338 -1.23 6.68 -8.00
CA SER A 338 -2.44 7.51 -8.04
C SER A 338 -2.90 7.87 -9.45
N CYS A 339 -2.19 7.46 -10.50
CA CYS A 339 -2.64 7.65 -11.87
C CYS A 339 -3.78 6.72 -12.24
N PHE A 340 -4.46 7.05 -13.33
CA PHE A 340 -5.26 6.06 -14.03
C PHE A 340 -4.34 5.15 -14.82
N SER A 341 -4.49 3.84 -14.71
CA SER A 341 -3.72 2.87 -15.50
C SER A 341 -4.64 1.78 -16.01
N ASP A 342 -4.71 1.51 -17.31
CA ASP A 342 -5.64 0.51 -17.84
C ASP A 342 -5.38 -0.88 -17.21
N ASP A 343 -4.10 -1.25 -17.10
CA ASP A 343 -3.65 -2.33 -16.23
C ASP A 343 -2.44 -1.97 -15.35
N ILE A 344 -2.40 -2.62 -14.18
CA ILE A 344 -1.29 -2.61 -13.23
C ILE A 344 -0.91 -4.06 -12.93
N VAL A 345 0.34 -4.42 -13.14
CA VAL A 345 0.90 -5.74 -12.84
C VAL A 345 2.02 -5.59 -11.81
N ILE A 346 1.85 -6.18 -10.64
CA ILE A 346 2.82 -6.20 -9.54
C ILE A 346 3.23 -7.65 -9.30
N LYS A 347 4.52 -7.96 -9.42
CA LYS A 347 5.01 -9.34 -9.34
C LYS A 347 6.31 -9.47 -8.56
N ASN A 348 6.45 -10.54 -7.77
CA ASN A 348 7.70 -10.83 -7.06
C ASN A 348 8.18 -9.67 -6.19
N VAL A 349 7.28 -8.93 -5.53
CA VAL A 349 7.66 -7.79 -4.69
C VAL A 349 7.73 -8.18 -3.21
N ASP A 350 8.62 -7.52 -2.47
CA ASP A 350 8.74 -7.64 -1.01
C ASP A 350 8.74 -6.23 -0.41
N LEU A 351 7.56 -5.77 0.01
CA LEU A 351 7.30 -4.38 0.41
C LEU A 351 6.56 -4.31 1.74
N THR A 352 6.75 -3.22 2.47
CA THR A 352 5.99 -2.94 3.70
C THR A 352 4.62 -2.33 3.40
N TYR A 353 4.54 -1.37 2.47
CA TYR A 353 3.29 -0.67 2.18
C TYR A 353 3.13 -0.34 0.69
N VAL A 354 2.10 -0.90 0.07
CA VAL A 354 1.64 -0.57 -1.28
C VAL A 354 0.30 0.15 -1.18
N GLN A 355 0.22 1.33 -1.78
CA GLN A 355 -1.00 2.12 -1.87
C GLN A 355 -1.37 2.35 -3.33
N LEU A 356 -2.57 1.91 -3.72
CA LEU A 356 -3.19 2.18 -5.00
C LEU A 356 -4.36 3.12 -4.71
N GLU A 357 -4.25 4.37 -5.10
CA GLU A 357 -5.25 5.40 -4.81
C GLU A 357 -5.43 6.32 -6.01
N PRO A 358 -6.06 5.82 -7.08
CA PRO A 358 -6.43 6.68 -8.16
C PRO A 358 -7.36 7.81 -7.72
N VAL A 359 -6.95 8.99 -8.10
CA VAL A 359 -7.71 10.22 -7.89
C VAL A 359 -9.03 10.26 -8.68
N ARG A 360 -9.98 10.95 -8.05
CA ARG A 360 -11.35 11.21 -8.53
C ARG A 360 -11.49 11.79 -9.94
N SER A 361 -10.46 12.46 -10.48
CA SER A 361 -10.56 13.12 -11.79
C SER A 361 -10.65 12.14 -12.97
N LYS A 362 -10.25 10.87 -12.76
CA LYS A 362 -10.33 9.81 -13.75
C LYS A 362 -10.91 8.56 -13.08
N LYS A 363 -12.20 8.62 -12.73
CA LYS A 363 -12.91 7.46 -12.19
C LYS A 363 -12.98 6.36 -13.24
N SER A 364 -12.95 5.12 -12.79
CA SER A 364 -13.23 4.01 -13.68
C SER A 364 -14.72 3.98 -14.04
N THR A 365 -15.00 3.69 -15.31
CA THR A 365 -16.34 3.57 -15.87
C THR A 365 -16.42 2.29 -16.67
N LEU A 366 -17.62 1.87 -17.11
CA LEU A 366 -17.76 0.69 -17.99
C LEU A 366 -16.95 0.77 -19.29
N GLU A 367 -16.63 1.99 -19.74
CA GLU A 367 -15.80 2.25 -20.93
C GLU A 367 -14.31 2.34 -20.59
N ASN A 368 -13.98 2.60 -19.32
CA ASN A 368 -12.62 2.79 -18.81
C ASN A 368 -12.43 1.94 -17.55
N ASN A 369 -12.41 0.61 -17.76
CA ASN A 369 -12.21 -0.36 -16.69
C ASN A 369 -10.75 -0.37 -16.24
N ARG A 370 -10.52 -0.78 -15.00
CA ARG A 370 -9.17 -0.95 -14.47
C ARG A 370 -8.92 -2.37 -14.01
N TYR A 371 -7.75 -2.87 -14.34
CA TYR A 371 -7.29 -4.18 -13.88
C TYR A 371 -6.00 -4.04 -13.07
N CYS A 372 -5.97 -4.62 -11.88
CA CYS A 372 -4.76 -4.73 -11.09
C CYS A 372 -4.49 -6.19 -10.76
N GLU A 373 -3.29 -6.68 -11.07
CA GLU A 373 -2.84 -8.03 -10.74
C GLU A 373 -1.63 -7.99 -9.82
N VAL A 374 -1.69 -8.71 -8.69
CA VAL A 374 -0.58 -8.86 -7.75
C VAL A 374 -0.24 -10.34 -7.58
N THR A 375 0.98 -10.74 -7.91
CA THR A 375 1.39 -12.15 -7.89
C THR A 375 2.72 -12.39 -7.17
N ASP A 376 2.84 -13.54 -6.51
CA ASP A 376 4.10 -14.04 -5.94
C ASP A 376 4.79 -13.02 -5.02
N SER A 377 4.03 -12.33 -4.17
CA SER A 377 4.49 -11.13 -3.47
C SER A 377 4.28 -11.18 -1.96
N SER A 378 5.21 -10.58 -1.22
CA SER A 378 5.13 -10.31 0.22
C SER A 378 4.88 -8.82 0.42
N ILE A 379 3.69 -8.46 0.91
CA ILE A 379 3.30 -7.06 1.09
C ILE A 379 2.66 -6.90 2.47
N ASP A 380 3.32 -6.28 3.43
CA ASP A 380 2.77 -6.14 4.78
C ASP A 380 1.41 -5.44 4.77
N THR A 381 1.28 -4.29 4.11
CA THR A 381 0.01 -3.58 3.91
C THR A 381 -0.22 -3.31 2.45
N ILE A 382 -1.33 -3.79 1.92
CA ILE A 382 -1.84 -3.40 0.61
C ILE A 382 -3.15 -2.64 0.80
N GLU A 383 -3.21 -1.45 0.24
CA GLU A 383 -4.39 -0.59 0.23
C GLU A 383 -4.76 -0.27 -1.21
N TYR A 384 -5.98 -0.63 -1.62
CA TYR A 384 -6.55 -0.20 -2.89
C TYR A 384 -7.86 0.53 -2.64
N THR A 385 -7.90 1.80 -3.04
CA THR A 385 -9.04 2.68 -2.83
C THR A 385 -9.49 3.31 -4.15
N GLU A 386 -10.75 3.08 -4.51
CA GLU A 386 -11.43 3.76 -5.61
C GLU A 386 -12.53 4.67 -5.06
N ASP A 387 -12.43 5.97 -5.35
CA ASP A 387 -13.40 6.97 -4.90
C ASP A 387 -14.54 7.14 -5.90
N GLY A 388 -15.74 6.64 -5.57
CA GLY A 388 -16.98 6.94 -6.30
C GLY A 388 -17.94 5.76 -6.42
N ILE A 389 -19.24 6.06 -6.51
CA ILE A 389 -20.33 5.06 -6.68
C ILE A 389 -20.65 4.85 -8.18
N GLU A 390 -20.28 5.80 -9.03
CA GLU A 390 -20.47 5.73 -10.48
C GLU A 390 -19.36 4.86 -11.07
N GLY A 391 -19.65 3.57 -11.30
CA GLY A 391 -18.65 2.60 -11.82
C GLY A 391 -18.32 1.43 -10.89
N LEU A 392 -19.09 1.20 -9.83
CA LEU A 392 -18.94 0.00 -8.98
C LEU A 392 -19.06 -1.26 -9.87
N GLY A 393 -18.07 -2.16 -9.78
CA GLY A 393 -18.00 -3.39 -10.60
C GLY A 393 -17.09 -3.34 -11.82
N VAL A 394 -16.44 -2.20 -12.10
CA VAL A 394 -15.58 -2.04 -13.30
C VAL A 394 -14.08 -2.07 -13.01
N ASN A 395 -13.72 -2.18 -11.73
CA ASN A 395 -12.34 -2.32 -11.26
C ASN A 395 -12.15 -3.69 -10.64
N VAL A 396 -11.15 -4.42 -11.12
CA VAL A 396 -10.85 -5.78 -10.65
C VAL A 396 -9.43 -5.81 -10.08
N LEU A 397 -9.33 -6.14 -8.80
CA LEU A 397 -8.08 -6.50 -8.14
C LEU A 397 -7.96 -8.03 -8.08
N LYS A 398 -7.06 -8.59 -8.87
CA LYS A 398 -6.67 -9.99 -8.78
C LYS A 398 -5.38 -10.13 -7.99
N MET A 399 -5.36 -11.04 -7.03
CA MET A 399 -4.16 -11.34 -6.26
C MET A 399 -3.98 -12.85 -6.15
N ASN A 400 -2.77 -13.34 -6.34
CA ASN A 400 -2.48 -14.77 -6.24
C ASN A 400 -1.11 -15.03 -5.62
N ASN A 401 -1.04 -16.01 -4.72
CA ASN A 401 0.20 -16.37 -4.02
C ASN A 401 0.83 -15.15 -3.31
N ILE A 402 0.02 -14.42 -2.53
CA ILE A 402 0.49 -13.27 -1.76
C ILE A 402 0.52 -13.56 -0.27
N THR A 403 1.45 -12.93 0.43
CA THR A 403 1.45 -12.84 1.90
C THR A 403 1.23 -11.40 2.31
N THR A 404 0.19 -11.14 3.12
CA THR A 404 -0.09 -9.78 3.61
C THR A 404 -0.58 -9.75 5.04
N LYS A 405 -0.14 -8.73 5.81
CA LYS A 405 -0.61 -8.52 7.19
C LYS A 405 -1.88 -7.68 7.23
N ASN A 406 -2.06 -6.78 6.26
CA ASN A 406 -3.19 -5.87 6.17
C ASN A 406 -3.66 -5.78 4.72
N PHE A 407 -4.86 -6.33 4.48
CA PHE A 407 -5.56 -6.16 3.21
C PHE A 407 -6.66 -5.11 3.37
N ARG A 408 -6.52 -3.98 2.70
CA ARG A 408 -7.51 -2.90 2.67
C ARG A 408 -7.96 -2.71 1.24
N ASN A 409 -9.25 -2.89 1.01
CA ASN A 409 -9.83 -2.73 -0.31
C ASN A 409 -11.13 -1.95 -0.17
N HIS A 410 -11.24 -0.83 -0.88
CA HIS A 410 -12.32 0.15 -0.78
C HIS A 410 -12.90 0.41 -2.17
N GLY A 411 -14.13 -0.08 -2.42
CA GLY A 411 -14.85 0.23 -3.67
C GLY A 411 -14.34 -0.51 -4.93
N VAL A 412 -13.62 -1.62 -4.76
CA VAL A 412 -13.08 -2.43 -5.87
C VAL A 412 -13.58 -3.86 -5.76
N GLU A 413 -13.89 -4.50 -6.89
CA GLU A 413 -14.08 -5.94 -6.90
C GLU A 413 -12.75 -6.68 -6.76
N PHE A 414 -12.74 -7.82 -6.10
CA PHE A 414 -11.48 -8.56 -5.94
C PHE A 414 -11.61 -10.08 -6.03
N LEU A 415 -10.50 -10.70 -6.43
CA LEU A 415 -10.26 -12.13 -6.36
C LEU A 415 -8.88 -12.35 -5.73
N VAL A 416 -8.83 -13.01 -4.57
CA VAL A 416 -7.59 -13.38 -3.90
C VAL A 416 -7.47 -14.90 -3.85
N GLU A 417 -6.38 -15.44 -4.38
CA GLU A 417 -6.17 -16.87 -4.54
C GLU A 417 -4.89 -17.33 -3.85
N ASN A 418 -4.91 -18.52 -3.25
CA ASN A 418 -3.70 -19.22 -2.75
C ASN A 418 -2.80 -18.37 -1.84
N SER A 419 -3.42 -17.54 -0.98
CA SER A 419 -2.72 -16.46 -0.28
C SER A 419 -2.79 -16.59 1.24
N THR A 420 -1.82 -16.00 1.95
CA THR A 420 -1.80 -15.92 3.42
C THR A 420 -2.08 -14.49 3.88
N ILE A 421 -3.10 -14.31 4.73
CA ILE A 421 -3.65 -12.98 5.08
C ILE A 421 -3.83 -12.87 6.60
N SER A 422 -3.20 -11.91 7.26
CA SER A 422 -3.40 -11.64 8.70
C SER A 422 -4.40 -10.52 9.01
N ALA A 423 -5.07 -9.97 7.97
CA ALA A 423 -5.80 -8.71 7.96
C ALA A 423 -6.68 -8.44 9.21
N PRO A 424 -6.21 -7.66 10.19
CA PRO A 424 -7.00 -7.27 11.36
C PRO A 424 -8.02 -6.16 11.05
N HIS A 425 -8.00 -5.64 9.82
CA HIS A 425 -8.81 -4.51 9.39
C HIS A 425 -9.92 -4.94 8.43
N THR A 426 -10.82 -4.01 8.13
CA THR A 426 -12.05 -4.30 7.42
C THR A 426 -11.81 -4.43 5.92
N ILE A 427 -12.45 -5.43 5.31
CA ILE A 427 -12.54 -5.59 3.86
C ILE A 427 -13.76 -4.79 3.42
N ASN A 428 -13.56 -3.59 2.85
CA ASN A 428 -14.64 -2.68 2.45
C ASN A 428 -14.89 -2.76 0.94
N SER A 429 -15.24 -3.94 0.44
CA SER A 429 -15.45 -4.15 -1.00
C SER A 429 -16.94 -4.18 -1.37
N ILE A 430 -17.20 -4.15 -2.67
CA ILE A 430 -18.51 -4.36 -3.30
C ILE A 430 -18.70 -5.86 -3.55
N ASN A 431 -17.75 -6.52 -4.23
CA ASN A 431 -17.82 -7.94 -4.53
C ASN A 431 -16.42 -8.54 -4.40
N GLY A 432 -16.31 -9.71 -3.78
CA GLY A 432 -15.01 -10.26 -3.43
C GLY A 432 -14.99 -11.75 -3.28
N ASN A 433 -13.94 -12.40 -3.77
CA ASN A 433 -13.72 -13.82 -3.59
C ASN A 433 -12.35 -14.08 -2.97
N PHE A 434 -12.31 -14.87 -1.89
CA PHE A 434 -11.10 -15.51 -1.40
C PHE A 434 -11.18 -17.00 -1.73
N VAL A 435 -10.16 -17.53 -2.41
CA VAL A 435 -10.11 -18.93 -2.86
C VAL A 435 -8.81 -19.57 -2.41
N ASN A 436 -8.90 -20.68 -1.67
CA ASN A 436 -7.72 -21.39 -1.14
C ASN A 436 -6.81 -20.50 -0.28
N CYS A 437 -7.39 -19.55 0.47
CA CYS A 437 -6.63 -18.60 1.29
C CYS A 437 -6.49 -19.09 2.73
N LYS A 438 -5.35 -18.78 3.35
CA LYS A 438 -5.09 -18.98 4.77
C LYS A 438 -5.16 -17.67 5.52
N PHE A 439 -6.10 -17.55 6.44
CA PHE A 439 -6.26 -16.39 7.32
C PHE A 439 -5.57 -16.63 8.67
N LEU A 440 -4.67 -15.74 9.03
CA LEU A 440 -3.96 -15.74 10.31
C LEU A 440 -4.62 -14.75 11.28
N LEU A 441 -5.37 -15.28 12.24
CA LEU A 441 -6.09 -14.49 13.24
C LEU A 441 -5.13 -14.07 14.35
N LYS A 442 -4.80 -12.77 14.39
CA LYS A 442 -3.88 -12.21 15.40
C LYS A 442 -4.35 -12.53 16.81
N TYR A 443 -3.50 -13.21 17.59
CA TYR A 443 -3.73 -13.52 19.00
C TYR A 443 -3.17 -12.42 19.92
N ASP A 444 -4.01 -11.90 20.81
CA ASP A 444 -3.63 -11.04 21.92
C ASP A 444 -3.56 -11.89 23.21
N ALA A 445 -2.34 -12.20 23.64
CA ALA A 445 -2.09 -13.01 24.83
C ALA A 445 -2.53 -12.32 26.13
N SER A 446 -2.52 -10.98 26.19
CA SER A 446 -2.86 -10.23 27.40
C SER A 446 -4.35 -10.26 27.69
N GLU A 447 -5.18 -10.22 26.65
CA GLU A 447 -6.63 -10.29 26.76
C GLU A 447 -7.18 -11.71 26.56
N ASN A 448 -6.31 -12.64 26.16
CA ASN A 448 -6.66 -13.95 25.63
C ASN A 448 -7.78 -13.84 24.58
N LYS A 449 -7.54 -13.03 23.54
CA LYS A 449 -8.50 -12.73 22.47
C LYS A 449 -7.88 -12.92 21.09
N VAL A 450 -8.72 -13.26 20.12
CA VAL A 450 -8.36 -13.18 18.70
C VAL A 450 -8.96 -11.93 18.07
N LYS A 451 -8.23 -11.30 17.14
CA LYS A 451 -8.80 -10.27 16.27
C LYS A 451 -9.50 -10.93 15.09
N PRO A 452 -10.82 -10.75 14.93
CA PRO A 452 -11.55 -11.35 13.82
C PRO A 452 -11.24 -10.66 12.50
N ILE A 453 -11.47 -11.37 11.39
CA ILE A 453 -11.62 -10.77 10.07
C ILE A 453 -13.01 -10.17 9.96
N ASN A 454 -13.09 -8.90 9.58
CA ASN A 454 -14.37 -8.22 9.41
C ASN A 454 -14.87 -8.38 7.97
N ALA A 455 -15.94 -9.16 7.81
CA ALA A 455 -16.52 -9.53 6.53
C ALA A 455 -17.76 -8.67 6.21
N THR A 456 -17.72 -7.35 6.42
CA THR A 456 -18.92 -6.51 6.25
C THR A 456 -18.76 -5.30 5.39
N TYR A 457 -19.88 -4.97 4.79
CA TYR A 457 -20.28 -3.69 4.22
C TYR A 457 -19.81 -2.45 5.00
N PHE A 458 -19.28 -1.46 4.27
CA PHE A 458 -19.05 -0.11 4.77
C PHE A 458 -20.30 0.75 4.50
N ARG A 459 -20.87 1.38 5.55
CA ARG A 459 -22.16 2.10 5.48
C ARG A 459 -22.27 3.18 4.39
N ASN A 460 -21.16 3.65 3.85
CA ASN A 460 -21.13 4.78 2.91
C ASN A 460 -21.19 4.37 1.44
N ILE A 461 -21.17 3.08 1.10
CA ILE A 461 -21.18 2.62 -0.29
C ILE A 461 -22.62 2.22 -0.62
N SER A 462 -23.41 2.97 -1.38
CA SER A 462 -24.85 2.67 -1.57
C SER A 462 -25.15 1.40 -2.42
N SER A 463 -24.23 0.45 -2.48
CA SER A 463 -24.32 -0.79 -3.27
C SER A 463 -24.39 -2.03 -2.38
N ASN A 464 -24.81 -3.13 -2.98
CA ASN A 464 -24.73 -4.43 -2.35
C ASN A 464 -23.27 -4.85 -2.16
N ASN A 465 -23.00 -5.60 -1.10
CA ASN A 465 -21.73 -6.25 -0.80
C ASN A 465 -21.90 -7.77 -0.93
N SER A 466 -21.08 -8.45 -1.74
CA SER A 466 -21.05 -9.91 -1.83
C SER A 466 -19.64 -10.45 -1.63
N ILE A 467 -19.37 -11.08 -0.48
CA ILE A 467 -18.05 -11.66 -0.19
C ILE A 467 -18.14 -13.18 -0.05
N THR A 468 -17.32 -13.89 -0.80
CA THR A 468 -17.20 -15.35 -0.72
C THR A 468 -15.83 -15.77 -0.19
N PHE A 469 -15.84 -16.71 0.73
CA PHE A 469 -14.67 -17.46 1.19
C PHE A 469 -14.86 -18.91 0.74
N SER A 470 -13.99 -19.39 -0.14
CA SER A 470 -14.03 -20.74 -0.72
C SER A 470 -12.74 -21.49 -0.45
N ASN A 471 -12.83 -22.68 0.16
CA ASN A 471 -11.67 -23.52 0.51
C ASN A 471 -10.65 -22.79 1.40
N CYS A 472 -11.10 -21.87 2.26
CA CYS A 472 -10.21 -21.07 3.11
C CYS A 472 -9.97 -21.72 4.48
N GLU A 473 -8.82 -21.45 5.07
CA GLU A 473 -8.48 -21.85 6.44
C GLU A 473 -8.40 -20.63 7.36
N PHE A 474 -8.97 -20.70 8.56
CA PHE A 474 -8.87 -19.65 9.57
C PHE A 474 -8.11 -20.17 10.78
N ILE A 475 -6.87 -19.72 10.96
CA ILE A 475 -5.92 -20.24 11.94
C ILE A 475 -5.55 -19.16 12.94
N ILE A 476 -5.48 -19.49 14.23
CA ILE A 476 -4.99 -18.55 15.24
C ILE A 476 -3.47 -18.44 15.12
N ASP A 477 -2.98 -17.21 14.93
CA ASP A 477 -1.57 -16.86 14.79
C ASP A 477 -0.83 -16.95 16.13
N SER A 478 -0.67 -18.20 16.59
CA SER A 478 0.01 -18.55 17.83
C SER A 478 0.39 -20.02 17.84
N GLU A 479 1.64 -20.29 18.22
CA GLU A 479 2.17 -21.65 18.46
C GLU A 479 1.58 -22.33 19.72
N LEU A 480 0.89 -21.58 20.60
CA LEU A 480 0.33 -22.15 21.83
C LEU A 480 -0.90 -23.00 21.52
N THR A 481 -0.77 -24.32 21.61
CA THR A 481 -1.85 -25.24 21.21
C THR A 481 -2.99 -25.38 22.23
N THR A 482 -2.78 -24.91 23.48
CA THR A 482 -3.71 -25.09 24.60
C THR A 482 -4.60 -23.89 24.89
N ILE A 483 -4.38 -22.75 24.21
CA ILE A 483 -5.17 -21.53 24.42
C ILE A 483 -6.62 -21.73 23.97
N LYS A 484 -7.52 -21.01 24.63
CA LYS A 484 -8.94 -20.90 24.28
C LYS A 484 -9.31 -19.42 24.22
N PRO A 485 -8.90 -18.70 23.16
CA PRO A 485 -9.12 -17.27 23.07
C PRO A 485 -10.60 -16.93 22.92
N LYS A 486 -10.98 -15.79 23.47
CA LYS A 486 -12.28 -15.16 23.22
C LYS A 486 -12.30 -14.53 21.83
N GLY A 487 -13.46 -14.50 21.18
CA GLY A 487 -13.67 -13.87 19.88
C GLY A 487 -14.16 -14.81 18.80
N TYR A 488 -14.14 -14.30 17.57
CA TYR A 488 -14.64 -14.97 16.37
C TYR A 488 -13.52 -15.04 15.32
N ALA A 489 -13.60 -15.95 14.36
CA ALA A 489 -12.77 -15.86 13.16
C ALA A 489 -13.33 -14.83 12.18
N LEU A 490 -14.63 -14.95 11.88
CA LEU A 490 -15.37 -14.00 11.04
C LEU A 490 -16.34 -13.20 11.89
N PHE A 491 -16.29 -11.87 11.73
CA PHE A 491 -17.14 -10.94 12.47
C PHE A 491 -17.85 -9.99 11.52
N SER A 492 -19.02 -9.54 11.99
CA SER A 492 -19.76 -8.46 11.37
C SER A 492 -19.77 -7.17 12.19
N SER A 493 -19.13 -6.12 11.68
CA SER A 493 -19.22 -4.78 12.30
C SER A 493 -20.49 -4.00 11.93
N SER A 494 -21.02 -4.21 10.73
CA SER A 494 -22.10 -3.38 10.21
C SER A 494 -23.48 -3.97 10.45
N LYS A 495 -24.40 -3.11 10.84
CA LYS A 495 -25.82 -3.41 11.04
C LYS A 495 -26.58 -2.87 9.84
N ILE A 496 -27.39 -3.72 9.23
CA ILE A 496 -28.02 -3.45 7.93
C ILE A 496 -29.51 -3.75 8.00
N SER A 497 -30.29 -2.79 7.51
CA SER A 497 -31.75 -2.81 7.52
C SER A 497 -32.35 -3.52 6.31
N ASP A 498 -31.58 -3.67 5.23
CA ASP A 498 -31.96 -4.42 4.04
C ASP A 498 -31.05 -5.65 3.88
N ILE A 499 -31.67 -6.81 3.70
CA ILE A 499 -31.01 -8.10 3.54
C ILE A 499 -30.10 -8.14 2.31
N LEU A 500 -30.48 -7.43 1.24
CA LEU A 500 -29.78 -7.51 -0.05
C LEU A 500 -28.47 -6.72 -0.07
N ILE A 501 -28.24 -5.86 0.94
CA ILE A 501 -27.05 -5.01 1.01
C ILE A 501 -25.79 -5.83 1.34
N ASN A 502 -25.89 -7.00 1.98
CA ASN A 502 -24.71 -7.76 2.37
C ASN A 502 -24.99 -9.26 2.32
N GLU A 503 -24.34 -9.92 1.37
CA GLU A 503 -24.33 -11.37 1.21
C GLU A 503 -22.93 -11.92 1.48
N ILE A 504 -22.82 -12.86 2.41
CA ILE A 504 -21.55 -13.50 2.77
C ILE A 504 -21.67 -15.00 2.56
N THR A 505 -20.78 -15.58 1.76
CA THR A 505 -20.71 -17.03 1.54
C THR A 505 -19.43 -17.60 2.15
N VAL A 506 -19.57 -18.68 2.91
CA VAL A 506 -18.48 -19.47 3.48
C VAL A 506 -18.67 -20.90 2.99
N ASP A 507 -17.83 -21.35 2.06
CA ASP A 507 -17.94 -22.64 1.39
C ASP A 507 -16.65 -23.46 1.54
N ASN A 508 -16.78 -24.67 2.08
CA ASN A 508 -15.67 -25.61 2.24
C ASN A 508 -14.49 -25.02 3.06
N CYS A 509 -14.78 -24.18 4.06
CA CYS A 509 -13.76 -23.57 4.90
C CYS A 509 -13.49 -24.39 6.17
N THR A 510 -12.31 -24.22 6.76
CA THR A 510 -11.94 -24.81 8.06
C THR A 510 -11.59 -23.73 9.07
N PHE A 511 -11.95 -23.96 10.33
CA PHE A 511 -11.74 -23.01 11.42
C PHE A 511 -10.92 -23.63 12.54
N ASP A 512 -10.02 -22.86 13.17
CA ASP A 512 -9.19 -23.35 14.27
C ASP A 512 -10.03 -23.84 15.46
N LYS A 513 -9.84 -25.10 15.87
CA LYS A 513 -10.57 -25.73 16.99
C LYS A 513 -10.46 -24.98 18.33
N ARG A 514 -9.46 -24.11 18.49
CA ARG A 514 -9.24 -23.32 19.70
C ARG A 514 -10.23 -22.13 19.82
N LEU A 515 -10.88 -21.73 18.73
CA LEU A 515 -11.76 -20.57 18.69
C LEU A 515 -12.92 -20.66 19.68
N GLN A 516 -13.30 -19.52 20.27
CA GLN A 516 -14.57 -19.42 21.00
C GLN A 516 -15.77 -19.61 20.06
N SER A 517 -15.68 -19.05 18.86
CA SER A 517 -16.69 -19.17 17.80
C SER A 517 -16.08 -18.97 16.42
N SER A 518 -16.68 -19.61 15.41
CA SER A 518 -16.26 -19.44 14.02
C SER A 518 -16.81 -18.14 13.46
N ILE A 519 -18.12 -17.90 13.58
CA ILE A 519 -18.82 -16.85 12.84
C ILE A 519 -19.75 -16.05 13.75
N ASN A 520 -19.75 -14.72 13.56
CA ASN A 520 -20.77 -13.82 14.07
C ASN A 520 -21.52 -13.10 12.93
N ALA A 521 -22.70 -13.61 12.59
CA ALA A 521 -23.61 -13.13 11.55
C ALA A 521 -24.78 -12.28 12.11
N TYR A 522 -24.69 -11.83 13.37
CA TYR A 522 -25.76 -11.13 14.05
C TYR A 522 -26.09 -9.77 13.42
N ALA A 523 -27.34 -9.61 12.98
CA ALA A 523 -27.91 -8.39 12.41
C ALA A 523 -27.16 -7.89 11.16
N ASN A 524 -26.78 -8.83 10.29
CA ASN A 524 -25.92 -8.55 9.15
C ASN A 524 -26.29 -9.30 7.86
N GLY A 525 -27.48 -9.03 7.32
CA GLY A 525 -27.81 -9.41 5.95
C GLY A 525 -27.90 -10.93 5.79
N LYS A 526 -27.46 -11.47 4.65
CA LYS A 526 -27.56 -12.89 4.31
C LYS A 526 -26.22 -13.59 4.44
N TRP A 527 -26.18 -14.71 5.15
CA TRP A 527 -25.01 -15.55 5.31
C TRP A 527 -25.31 -16.96 4.80
N THR A 528 -24.50 -17.49 3.90
CA THR A 528 -24.59 -18.86 3.41
C THR A 528 -23.34 -19.62 3.84
N ILE A 529 -23.50 -20.56 4.76
CA ILE A 529 -22.40 -21.34 5.33
C ILE A 529 -22.61 -22.80 4.95
N LYS A 530 -21.73 -23.33 4.10
CA LYS A 530 -21.86 -24.68 3.57
C LYS A 530 -20.55 -25.44 3.50
N ASN A 531 -20.66 -26.77 3.58
CA ASN A 531 -19.54 -27.72 3.47
C ASN A 531 -18.35 -27.42 4.41
N SER A 532 -18.54 -26.62 5.46
CA SER A 532 -17.43 -26.07 6.25
C SER A 532 -17.24 -26.85 7.55
N THR A 533 -16.00 -26.99 8.01
CA THR A 533 -15.67 -27.54 9.33
C THR A 533 -15.59 -26.41 10.34
N LEU A 534 -16.63 -26.29 11.16
CA LEU A 534 -16.81 -25.22 12.13
C LEU A 534 -16.24 -25.59 13.50
N ALA A 535 -15.70 -24.58 14.17
CA ALA A 535 -15.16 -24.65 15.52
C ALA A 535 -15.93 -23.76 16.50
N GLY A 536 -15.83 -24.07 17.80
CA GLY A 536 -16.38 -23.24 18.85
C GLY A 536 -16.30 -23.87 20.23
N SER A 537 -15.57 -23.23 21.15
CA SER A 537 -15.56 -23.63 22.56
C SER A 537 -16.77 -23.12 23.35
N SER A 538 -17.54 -22.18 22.80
CA SER A 538 -18.78 -21.67 23.40
C SER A 538 -19.97 -21.74 22.45
N VAL A 539 -19.80 -21.26 21.23
CA VAL A 539 -20.82 -21.29 20.18
C VAL A 539 -20.13 -21.41 18.84
N ALA A 540 -20.65 -22.17 17.87
CA ALA A 540 -20.05 -22.21 16.53
C ALA A 540 -20.46 -20.99 15.69
N ILE A 541 -21.76 -20.65 15.70
CA ILE A 541 -22.34 -19.53 14.95
C ILE A 541 -23.24 -18.68 15.86
N GLN A 542 -23.02 -17.37 15.83
CA GLN A 542 -23.92 -16.37 16.41
C GLN A 542 -24.75 -15.70 15.31
N ALA A 543 -26.08 -15.63 15.48
CA ALA A 543 -27.02 -15.05 14.51
C ALA A 543 -28.19 -14.31 15.20
N GLY A 544 -29.10 -13.74 14.40
CA GLY A 544 -30.35 -13.09 14.82
C GLY A 544 -30.40 -11.59 14.53
N GLY A 545 -31.51 -10.91 14.86
CA GLY A 545 -31.74 -9.49 14.54
C GLY A 545 -32.19 -8.65 15.73
N TYR A 546 -32.19 -7.33 15.59
CA TYR A 546 -32.79 -6.40 16.55
C TYR A 546 -33.20 -5.11 15.83
N GLU A 547 -34.18 -4.37 16.38
CA GLU A 547 -34.69 -3.13 15.78
C GLU A 547 -35.07 -3.32 14.30
N GLU A 548 -34.62 -2.46 13.39
CA GLU A 548 -34.78 -2.64 11.94
C GLU A 548 -33.75 -3.56 11.27
N TYR A 549 -32.78 -4.10 12.01
CA TYR A 549 -31.66 -4.83 11.41
C TYR A 549 -31.97 -6.30 11.15
N TYR A 550 -31.59 -6.75 9.94
CA TYR A 550 -31.93 -8.04 9.38
C TYR A 550 -30.80 -9.08 9.49
N SER A 551 -31.14 -10.37 9.64
CA SER A 551 -30.18 -11.49 9.56
C SER A 551 -30.81 -12.77 8.99
N GLU A 552 -30.36 -13.23 7.82
CA GLU A 552 -30.65 -14.56 7.27
C GLU A 552 -29.40 -15.43 7.31
N VAL A 553 -29.52 -16.65 7.83
CA VAL A 553 -28.43 -17.64 7.85
C VAL A 553 -28.89 -18.94 7.20
N ASN A 554 -28.23 -19.34 6.12
CA ASN A 554 -28.45 -20.58 5.39
C ASN A 554 -27.31 -21.57 5.70
N LEU A 555 -27.63 -22.73 6.27
CA LEU A 555 -26.66 -23.75 6.70
C LEU A 555 -26.84 -25.06 5.91
N SER A 556 -25.81 -25.55 5.24
CA SER A 556 -25.88 -26.84 4.54
C SER A 556 -24.59 -27.67 4.62
N ASN A 557 -24.72 -28.96 4.96
CA ASN A 557 -23.60 -29.91 4.98
C ASN A 557 -22.36 -29.48 5.80
N ASN A 558 -22.53 -28.75 6.90
CA ASN A 558 -21.39 -28.34 7.73
C ASN A 558 -20.97 -29.44 8.70
N ASN A 559 -19.67 -29.55 8.96
CA ASN A 559 -19.09 -30.44 9.96
C ASN A 559 -18.85 -29.69 11.28
N TYR A 560 -19.37 -30.21 12.39
CA TYR A 560 -19.24 -29.62 13.73
C TYR A 560 -18.33 -30.42 14.66
N SER A 561 -17.49 -31.32 14.12
CA SER A 561 -16.59 -32.18 14.91
C SER A 561 -15.55 -31.42 15.72
N GLN A 562 -15.35 -30.12 15.46
CA GLN A 562 -14.44 -29.24 16.20
C GLN A 562 -15.16 -28.31 17.19
N VAL A 563 -16.48 -28.45 17.35
CA VAL A 563 -17.27 -27.73 18.35
C VAL A 563 -17.34 -28.57 19.61
N LEU A 564 -16.96 -27.99 20.77
CA LEU A 564 -16.95 -28.73 22.03
C LEU A 564 -18.34 -29.26 22.38
N ASP A 565 -18.43 -30.41 23.04
CA ASP A 565 -19.72 -31.08 23.33
C ASP A 565 -20.70 -30.20 24.11
N ASN A 566 -20.18 -29.38 25.03
CA ASN A 566 -20.96 -28.44 25.85
C ASN A 566 -21.22 -27.08 25.17
N ALA A 567 -20.65 -26.82 24.00
CA ALA A 567 -20.87 -25.58 23.26
C ALA A 567 -22.21 -25.62 22.50
N LYS A 568 -22.66 -24.46 22.04
CA LYS A 568 -23.86 -24.35 21.19
C LYS A 568 -23.46 -24.46 19.72
N LEU A 569 -24.30 -25.08 18.91
CA LEU A 569 -24.06 -25.07 17.46
C LEU A 569 -24.48 -23.71 16.87
N LEU A 570 -25.64 -23.23 17.28
CA LEU A 570 -26.21 -21.97 16.83
C LEU A 570 -26.83 -21.22 18.02
N ASN A 571 -26.44 -19.97 18.21
CA ASN A 571 -27.08 -19.07 19.16
C ASN A 571 -27.79 -17.94 18.39
N ILE A 572 -29.11 -17.90 18.48
CA ILE A 572 -29.95 -16.87 17.88
C ILE A 572 -30.29 -15.86 18.96
N ASN A 573 -29.64 -14.70 18.94
CA ASN A 573 -30.05 -13.58 19.78
C ASN A 573 -31.02 -12.74 18.96
N ASN A 574 -32.29 -12.64 19.34
CA ASN A 574 -33.26 -11.99 18.47
C ASN A 574 -34.28 -11.13 19.22
N HIS A 575 -34.39 -9.87 18.81
CA HIS A 575 -35.28 -8.89 19.41
C HIS A 575 -36.35 -8.36 18.43
N ASN A 576 -36.42 -8.88 17.20
CA ASN A 576 -37.40 -8.48 16.18
C ASN A 576 -37.93 -9.69 15.36
N SER A 577 -38.72 -9.46 14.30
CA SER A 577 -39.17 -10.52 13.37
C SER A 577 -38.34 -10.61 12.08
N LEU A 578 -37.26 -9.82 11.99
CA LEU A 578 -36.47 -9.62 10.78
C LEU A 578 -35.27 -10.58 10.74
N TRP A 579 -35.53 -11.87 10.90
CA TRP A 579 -34.48 -12.88 10.82
C TRP A 579 -35.01 -14.19 10.24
N LYS A 580 -34.10 -14.99 9.65
CA LYS A 580 -34.40 -16.29 9.07
C LYS A 580 -33.24 -17.25 9.23
N VAL A 581 -33.51 -18.50 9.58
CA VAL A 581 -32.50 -19.57 9.56
C VAL A 581 -33.01 -20.71 8.69
N LYS A 582 -32.22 -21.17 7.72
CA LYS A 582 -32.51 -22.35 6.89
C LYS A 582 -31.44 -23.41 7.11
N GLY A 583 -31.83 -24.68 7.20
CA GLY A 583 -30.90 -25.79 7.43
C GLY A 583 -31.24 -27.03 6.58
N SER A 584 -30.24 -27.75 6.08
CA SER A 584 -30.42 -29.02 5.34
C SER A 584 -30.60 -30.25 6.26
N GLU A 585 -31.17 -31.35 5.73
CA GLU A 585 -31.39 -32.63 6.44
C GLU A 585 -30.18 -33.19 7.19
N LYS A 586 -28.96 -33.10 6.66
CA LYS A 586 -27.76 -33.62 7.34
C LYS A 586 -27.43 -32.92 8.66
N ASN A 587 -28.07 -31.79 8.94
CA ASN A 587 -27.96 -31.09 10.22
C ASN A 587 -28.99 -31.61 11.25
N LYS A 588 -29.79 -32.66 11.00
CA LYS A 588 -30.93 -33.12 11.84
C LYS A 588 -30.66 -33.29 13.35
N ASN A 589 -29.42 -33.53 13.78
CA ASN A 589 -29.04 -33.53 15.21
C ASN A 589 -28.91 -32.11 15.82
N PHE A 590 -29.25 -31.05 15.07
CA PHE A 590 -29.14 -29.64 15.47
C PHE A 590 -30.09 -29.24 16.60
N SER A 591 -31.31 -29.76 16.61
CA SER A 591 -32.43 -29.14 17.33
C SER A 591 -32.20 -29.03 18.85
N SER A 592 -31.43 -29.95 19.45
CA SER A 592 -31.11 -29.94 20.88
C SER A 592 -30.06 -28.90 21.29
N ARG A 593 -29.28 -28.36 20.35
CA ARG A 593 -28.16 -27.42 20.60
C ARG A 593 -28.37 -26.04 19.99
N ILE A 594 -29.58 -25.74 19.50
CA ILE A 594 -30.02 -24.39 19.10
C ILE A 594 -30.60 -23.68 20.32
N ILE A 595 -30.13 -22.47 20.61
CA ILE A 595 -30.76 -21.61 21.62
C ILE A 595 -31.23 -20.32 20.94
N SER A 596 -32.48 -19.95 21.22
CA SER A 596 -33.07 -18.66 20.81
C SER A 596 -33.42 -17.84 22.05
N LYS A 597 -33.07 -16.54 22.06
CA LYS A 597 -33.41 -15.60 23.13
C LYS A 597 -34.15 -14.37 22.56
N GLY A 598 -35.24 -13.96 23.21
CA GLY A 598 -35.96 -12.69 22.98
C GLY A 598 -37.44 -12.83 22.62
N LYS A 599 -38.11 -11.75 22.16
CA LYS A 599 -39.52 -11.75 21.72
C LYS A 599 -39.60 -12.59 20.44
N VAL A 600 -39.76 -13.90 20.63
CA VAL A 600 -40.04 -14.80 19.53
C VAL A 600 -41.42 -14.40 19.02
N GLY A 601 -41.47 -13.78 17.84
CA GLY A 601 -42.69 -13.79 17.03
C GLY A 601 -43.05 -15.26 16.81
N SER A 602 -43.96 -15.76 17.66
CA SER A 602 -44.45 -17.14 17.73
C SER A 602 -43.46 -18.24 17.31
N LEU A 603 -42.80 -18.87 18.30
CA LEU A 603 -42.15 -20.19 18.13
C LEU A 603 -43.12 -21.22 17.51
N LYS A 604 -44.44 -20.99 17.61
CA LYS A 604 -45.50 -21.79 16.98
C LYS A 604 -45.58 -21.69 15.45
N ASN A 605 -44.99 -20.68 14.78
CA ASN A 605 -45.02 -20.56 13.31
C ASN A 605 -43.70 -20.91 12.61
N GLN A 606 -42.66 -21.36 13.32
CA GLN A 606 -41.34 -21.61 12.73
C GLN A 606 -40.71 -22.98 13.09
N ASN A 607 -41.49 -23.94 13.58
CA ASN A 607 -41.11 -25.36 13.53
C ASN A 607 -41.02 -25.91 12.10
N THR A 608 -41.24 -25.07 11.09
CA THR A 608 -40.58 -25.27 9.81
C THR A 608 -39.17 -24.66 9.85
N LEU A 609 -38.28 -25.37 10.54
CA LEU A 609 -37.12 -25.88 9.80
C LEU A 609 -37.76 -26.58 8.58
N LYS A 610 -38.01 -25.84 7.48
CA LYS A 610 -38.42 -26.46 6.21
C LYS A 610 -37.20 -27.22 5.77
N ILE A 611 -37.10 -28.41 6.32
CA ILE A 611 -36.29 -29.50 5.85
C ILE A 611 -36.92 -29.86 4.51
N ASN A 612 -36.41 -29.26 3.43
CA ASN A 612 -36.67 -29.75 2.09
C ASN A 612 -35.77 -30.96 1.82
#